data_AF-G4CEI8-F1
#
_entry.id   AF-G4CEI8-F1
#
_cell.length_a   1.000
_cell.length_b   1.000
_cell.length_c   1.000
_cell.angle_alpha   90.00
_cell.angle_beta   90.00
_cell.angle_gamma   90.00
#
_symmetry.space_group_name_H-M   'P 1'
#
loop_
_entity.id
_entity.type
_entity.pdbx_description
1 polymer ?
#
loop_
_entity_poly.entity_id
_entity_poly.type
_entity_poly.pdbx_seq_one_letter_code
_entity_poly.pdbx_strand_id
1 'polypeptide(L)' 'MNSETEEQISDLLLWADSAAKEIMEKAAAKHGVSLEALADLVAWEREQQERIRRRRMTDVFDAVFDNKTYWKK' A
#
# COMPACT_ATOMS: atom_id res chain seq x y z
N MET A 1 -13.67 -3.41 -7.73
CA MET A 1 -12.63 -3.16 -6.73
C MET A 1 -13.15 -3.62 -5.38
N ASN A 2 -12.32 -4.27 -4.57
CA ASN A 2 -12.72 -4.72 -3.23
C ASN A 2 -12.63 -3.54 -2.23
N SER A 3 -13.36 -3.62 -1.10
CA SER A 3 -13.41 -2.57 -0.07
C SER A 3 -12.08 -2.31 0.64
N GLU A 4 -11.28 -3.34 0.89
CA GLU A 4 -9.93 -3.26 1.48
C GLU A 4 -8.95 -2.53 0.53
N THR A 5 -9.05 -2.78 -0.78
CA THR A 5 -8.26 -2.06 -1.80
C THR A 5 -8.63 -0.58 -1.83
N GLU A 6 -9.92 -0.26 -1.72
CA GLU A 6 -10.42 1.12 -1.67
C GLU A 6 -9.91 1.87 -0.43
N GLU A 7 -9.90 1.23 0.74
CA GLU A 7 -9.31 1.80 1.96
C GLU A 7 -7.82 2.09 1.80
N GLN A 8 -7.08 1.24 1.07
CA GLN A 8 -5.63 1.40 0.90
C GLN A 8 -5.23 2.47 -0.12
N ILE A 9 -6.10 2.86 -1.05
CA ILE A 9 -5.71 3.75 -2.16
C ILE A 9 -6.53 5.04 -2.24
N SER A 10 -7.66 5.13 -1.54
CA SER A 10 -8.59 6.27 -1.63
C SER A 10 -7.99 7.60 -1.19
N ASP A 11 -6.96 7.59 -0.35
CA ASP A 11 -6.22 8.78 0.07
C ASP A 11 -5.10 9.18 -0.91
N LEU A 12 -4.75 8.31 -1.87
CA LEU A 12 -3.73 8.61 -2.86
C LEU A 12 -4.25 9.62 -3.88
N LEU A 13 -3.45 10.64 -4.20
CA LEU A 13 -3.77 11.69 -5.17
C LEU A 13 -4.34 11.17 -6.50
N LEU A 14 -3.84 10.03 -7.00
CA LEU A 14 -4.30 9.42 -8.25
C LEU A 14 -5.76 8.93 -8.19
N TRP A 15 -6.28 8.62 -7.00
CA TRP A 15 -7.66 8.14 -6.79
C TRP A 15 -8.54 9.17 -6.07
N ALA A 16 -7.97 10.02 -5.22
CA ALA A 16 -8.67 11.06 -4.46
C ALA A 16 -9.06 12.28 -5.31
N ASP A 17 -8.22 12.67 -6.27
CA ASP A 17 -8.48 13.78 -7.18
C ASP A 17 -9.17 13.29 -8.45
N SER A 18 -10.33 13.88 -8.77
CA SER A 18 -11.16 13.45 -9.90
C SER A 18 -10.49 13.70 -11.26
N ALA A 19 -9.70 14.77 -11.41
CA ALA A 19 -9.00 15.08 -12.65
C ALA A 19 -7.81 14.14 -12.87
N ALA A 20 -7.05 13.86 -11.81
CA ALA A 20 -5.97 12.87 -11.83
C ALA A 20 -6.50 11.47 -12.15
N LYS A 21 -7.62 11.08 -11.54
CA LYS A 21 -8.29 9.80 -11.81
C LYS A 21 -8.72 9.69 -13.27
N GLU A 22 -9.33 10.74 -13.83
CA GLU A 22 -9.76 10.74 -15.24
C GLU A 22 -8.57 10.62 -16.21
N ILE A 23 -7.44 11.26 -15.91
CA ILE A 23 -6.20 11.12 -16.71
C ILE A 23 -5.67 9.69 -16.64
N MET A 24 -5.63 9.12 -15.43
CA MET A 24 -5.20 7.74 -15.20
C MET A 24 -6.09 6.74 -15.96
N GLU A 25 -7.41 6.90 -15.91
CA GLU A 25 -8.37 6.05 -16.62
C GLU A 25 -8.16 6.11 -18.14
N LYS A 26 -7.99 7.31 -18.70
CA LYS A 26 -7.70 7.48 -20.14
C LYS A 26 -6.38 6.83 -20.54
N ALA A 27 -5.34 6.98 -19.72
CA ALA A 27 -4.04 6.36 -19.97
C ALA A 27 -4.11 4.83 -19.89
N ALA A 28 -4.78 4.30 -18.85
CA ALA A 28 -4.96 2.86 -18.66
C ALA A 28 -5.73 2.24 -19.82
N ALA A 29 -6.85 2.85 -20.23
CA ALA A 29 -7.64 2.40 -21.37
C ALA A 29 -6.83 2.41 -22.68
N LYS A 30 -6.03 3.45 -22.92
CA LYS A 30 -5.17 3.55 -24.12
C LYS A 30 -4.14 2.42 -24.21
N HIS A 31 -3.63 1.95 -23.06
CA HIS A 31 -2.58 0.94 -23.00
C HIS A 31 -3.11 -0.47 -22.67
N GLY A 32 -4.43 -0.65 -22.55
CA GLY A 32 -5.04 -1.94 -22.21
C GLY A 32 -4.73 -2.39 -20.78
N VAL A 33 -4.45 -1.46 -19.88
CA VAL A 33 -4.15 -1.73 -18.47
C VAL A 33 -5.46 -1.72 -17.68
N SER A 34 -5.70 -2.76 -16.89
CA SER A 34 -6.85 -2.79 -15.98
C SER A 34 -6.59 -1.84 -14.81
N LEU A 35 -7.50 -0.87 -14.64
CA LEU A 35 -7.44 0.07 -13.52
C LEU A 35 -7.57 -0.65 -12.16
N GLU A 36 -8.35 -1.73 -12.13
CA GLU A 36 -8.55 -2.56 -10.95
C GLU A 36 -7.27 -3.33 -10.59
N ALA A 37 -6.59 -3.92 -11.58
CA ALA A 37 -5.31 -4.58 -11.32
C ALA A 37 -4.24 -3.60 -10.83
N LEU A 38 -4.28 -2.35 -11.31
CA LEU A 38 -3.35 -1.30 -10.90
C LEU A 38 -3.65 -0.83 -9.47
N ALA A 39 -4.92 -0.71 -9.10
CA ALA A 39 -5.37 -0.46 -7.74
C ALA A 39 -4.93 -1.58 -6.76
N ASP A 40 -5.15 -2.84 -7.13
CA ASP A 40 -4.77 -4.00 -6.32
C ASP A 40 -3.25 -4.06 -6.08
N LEU A 41 -2.45 -3.77 -7.11
CA LEU A 41 -0.99 -3.74 -7.01
C LEU A 41 -0.51 -2.63 -6.05
N VAL A 42 -1.10 -1.45 -6.12
CA VAL A 42 -0.75 -0.33 -5.24
C VAL A 42 -1.15 -0.60 -3.80
N ALA A 43 -2.33 -1.19 -3.58
CA ALA A 43 -2.76 -1.63 -2.26
C ALA A 43 -1.80 -2.66 -1.66
N TRP A 44 -1.39 -3.66 -2.46
CA TRP A 44 -0.40 -4.65 -2.05
C TRP A 44 0.96 -4.02 -1.69
N GLU A 45 1.45 -3.08 -2.49
CA GLU A 45 2.72 -2.41 -2.21
C GLU A 45 2.69 -1.63 -0.89
N ARG A 46 1.61 -0.89 -0.62
CA ARG A 46 1.41 -0.18 0.65
C ARG A 46 1.41 -1.13 1.84
N GLU A 47 0.72 -2.27 1.73
CA GLU A 47 0.73 -3.29 2.77
C GLU A 47 2.15 -3.82 3.03
N GLN A 48 2.94 -4.05 1.97
CA GLN A 48 4.34 -4.47 2.13
C GLN A 48 5.20 -3.40 2.80
N GLN A 49 5.03 -2.12 2.46
CA GLN A 49 5.76 -1.02 3.10
C GLN A 49 5.42 -0.92 4.59
N GLU A 50 4.15 -1.03 4.97
CA GLU A 50 3.73 -1.06 6.37
C GLU A 50 4.29 -2.27 7.11
N ARG A 51 4.31 -3.46 6.47
CA ARG A 51 4.93 -4.65 7.05
C ARG A 51 6.44 -4.45 7.29
N ILE A 52 7.14 -3.80 6.37
CA ILE A 52 8.57 -3.47 6.53
C ILE A 52 8.77 -2.46 7.66
N ARG A 53 7.94 -1.42 7.76
CA ARG A 53 7.98 -0.43 8.85
C ARG A 53 7.80 -1.09 10.21
N ARG A 54 6.79 -1.97 10.35
CA ARG A 54 6.55 -2.74 11.58
C ARG A 54 7.76 -3.60 11.96
N ARG A 55 8.37 -4.29 11.00
CA ARG A 55 9.59 -5.10 11.24
C ARG A 55 10.76 -4.24 11.75
N ARG A 56 10.99 -3.08 11.14
CA ARG A 56 12.04 -2.16 11.62
C ARG A 56 11.75 -1.62 13.02
N MET A 57 10.49 -1.37 13.34
CA MET A 57 10.08 -0.94 14.67
C MET A 57 10.34 -2.03 15.72
N THR A 58 10.04 -3.29 15.42
CA THR A 58 10.38 -4.42 16.31
C THR A 58 11.89 -4.56 16.49
N ASP A 59 12.69 -4.38 15.44
CA ASP A 59 14.16 -4.45 15.54
C ASP A 59 14.72 -3.34 16.45
N VAL A 60 14.19 -2.11 16.32
CA VAL A 60 14.55 -0.98 17.20
C VAL A 60 14.14 -1.26 18.64
N PHE A 61 12.95 -1.81 18.86
CA PHE A 61 12.46 -2.17 20.18
C PHE A 61 13.37 -3.22 20.83
N ASP A 62 13.69 -4.30 20.12
CA ASP A 62 14.59 -5.35 20.60
C ASP A 62 16.00 -4.82 20.91
N ALA A 63 16.49 -3.85 20.12
CA ALA A 63 17.77 -3.20 20.36
C ALA A 63 17.76 -2.27 21.59
N VAL A 64 16.67 -1.52 21.81
CA VAL A 64 16.52 -0.63 22.99
C VAL A 64 16.42 -1.44 24.28
N PHE A 65 15.69 -2.55 24.26
CA PHE A 65 15.45 -3.37 25.45
C PHE A 65 16.44 -4.53 25.63
N ASP A 66 17.45 -4.66 24.76
CA ASP A 66 18.45 -5.74 24.70
C ASP A 66 17.84 -7.15 24.90
N ASN A 67 16.65 -7.36 24.34
CA ASN A 67 15.88 -8.58 24.56
C ASN A 67 15.28 -9.06 23.25
N LYS A 68 15.83 -10.15 22.73
CA LYS A 68 15.48 -10.78 21.44
C LYS A 68 14.42 -11.87 21.57
N THR A 69 13.72 -11.91 22.70
CA THR A 69 12.79 -12.99 23.05
C THR A 69 11.33 -12.55 23.08
N TYR A 70 11.03 -11.25 23.01
CA TYR A 70 9.65 -10.74 23.06
C TYR A 70 8.73 -11.29 21.97
N TRP A 71 9.29 -11.58 20.80
CA TRP A 71 8.51 -11.96 19.62
C TRP A 71 8.72 -13.43 19.20
N LYS A 72 9.48 -14.21 19.97
CA LYS A 72 9.62 -15.65 19.74
C LYS A 72 8.36 -16.37 20.24
N LYS A 73 7.61 -16.98 19.33
CA LYS A 73 6.53 -17.92 19.64
C LYS A 73 7.10 -19.31 19.85
#